data_AF-A0A1I8MHW6-F1
#
_entry.id   AF-A0A1I8MHW6-F1
#
_cell.length_a   1.000
_cell.length_b   1.000
_cell.length_c   1.000
_cell.angle_alpha   90.00
_cell.angle_beta   90.00
_cell.angle_gamma   90.00
#
_symmetry.space_group_name_H-M   'P 1'
#
loop_
_entity.id
_entity.type
_entity.pdbx_description
1 polymer ?
#
loop_
_entity_poly.entity_id
_entity_poly.type
_entity_poly.pdbx_seq_one_letter_code
_entity_poly.pdbx_strand_id
1 'polypeptide(L)'
;MSGKFNLIDHETFESIHQSSNSSPSTRVAKIRNAKYKRLTSNSGFSLLEFVKPKSNVKICKGKPKNSKRIVDVRIRPAFKKRGKQRENGHKKKINRLKKSILRYRQIKREQQIVKEELQNEIETQISNQLQTLTIASGCNKQSEVSGIKNRIHSNRFREYCENCTTPVLEKYTEHLLRELNRFQRRAYAQNQIKAKAHRRFVVGFREVHNFLSVNKVKLVIIATDCERCEGEAGLDETISAIKSICQDQKVPIVFIFQRRQLAYILYKKASISCIGVLDYDGLRDTFQEITAALNDARKQYQLLIENNNIQS
;
A
#
# COMPACT_ATOMS: atom_id res chain seq x y z
N MET A 1 -39.62 31.78 -20.03
CA MET A 1 -39.32 32.90 -19.11
C MET A 1 -40.61 33.30 -18.43
N SER A 2 -40.86 32.80 -17.22
CA SER A 2 -42.03 33.19 -16.41
C SER A 2 -41.50 33.60 -15.05
N GLY A 3 -41.61 34.90 -14.77
CA GLY A 3 -41.12 35.52 -13.54
C GLY A 3 -41.93 35.08 -12.33
N LYS A 4 -41.23 34.70 -11.27
CA LYS A 4 -41.76 34.70 -9.91
C LYS A 4 -40.95 35.72 -9.11
N PHE A 5 -41.35 36.98 -9.23
CA PHE A 5 -41.05 37.94 -8.17
C PHE A 5 -42.20 37.83 -7.17
N ASN A 6 -41.90 37.32 -5.98
CA ASN A 6 -42.84 37.39 -4.87
C ASN A 6 -42.82 38.85 -4.38
N LEU A 7 -43.82 39.62 -4.81
CA LEU A 7 -44.06 40.95 -4.28
C LEU A 7 -44.49 40.78 -2.82
N ILE A 8 -43.71 41.32 -1.89
CA ILE A 8 -44.01 41.28 -0.46
C ILE A 8 -44.88 42.50 -0.17
N ASP A 9 -45.98 42.31 0.56
CA ASP A 9 -46.89 43.40 0.94
C ASP A 9 -46.18 44.41 1.86
N HIS A 10 -46.54 45.68 1.73
CA HIS A 10 -45.91 46.79 2.44
C HIS A 10 -45.95 46.61 3.97
N GLU A 11 -47.05 46.05 4.49
CA GLU A 11 -47.19 45.75 5.93
C GLU A 11 -46.20 44.66 6.38
N THR A 12 -45.92 43.68 5.52
CA THR A 12 -44.96 42.62 5.83
C THR A 12 -43.53 43.17 5.81
N PHE A 13 -43.23 44.11 4.91
CA PHE A 13 -41.95 44.83 4.85
C PHE A 13 -41.71 45.67 6.12
N GLU A 14 -42.70 46.45 6.55
CA GLU A 14 -42.66 47.26 7.77
C GLU A 14 -42.49 46.38 9.03
N SER A 15 -43.20 45.25 9.09
CA SER A 15 -43.12 44.30 10.21
C SER A 15 -41.72 43.68 10.36
N ILE A 16 -41.06 43.37 9.23
CA ILE A 16 -39.68 42.85 9.23
C ILE A 16 -38.72 43.94 9.72
N HIS A 17 -38.89 45.18 9.26
CA HIS A 17 -38.04 46.30 9.68
C HIS A 17 -38.19 46.64 11.17
N GLN A 18 -39.41 46.60 11.72
CA GLN A 18 -39.65 46.82 13.15
C GLN A 18 -39.06 45.69 14.01
N SER A 19 -39.09 44.43 13.54
CA SER A 19 -38.47 43.30 14.26
C SER A 19 -36.94 43.38 14.33
N SER A 20 -36.30 44.08 13.38
CA SER A 20 -34.85 44.22 13.29
C SER A 20 -34.23 45.26 14.24
N ASN A 21 -35.05 46.16 14.81
CA ASN A 21 -34.62 47.16 15.79
C ASN A 21 -34.74 46.67 17.26
N SER A 22 -35.35 45.51 17.49
CA SER A 22 -35.18 44.80 18.76
C SER A 22 -33.89 44.00 18.69
N SER A 23 -32.91 44.35 19.55
CA SER A 23 -31.65 43.62 19.65
C SER A 23 -31.94 42.11 19.75
N PRO A 24 -31.53 41.27 18.79
CA PRO A 24 -31.77 39.86 18.92
C PRO A 24 -30.92 39.41 20.11
N SER A 25 -31.58 38.95 21.18
CA SER A 25 -30.96 38.13 22.22
C SER A 25 -30.57 36.80 21.57
N THR A 26 -29.55 36.89 20.73
CA THR A 26 -28.98 35.76 20.03
C THR A 26 -28.21 35.05 21.11
N ARG A 27 -28.77 33.96 21.64
CA ARG A 27 -28.01 33.03 22.47
C ARG A 27 -26.83 32.57 21.61
N VAL A 28 -25.68 33.22 21.76
CA VAL A 28 -24.45 32.88 21.03
C VAL A 28 -24.22 31.40 21.29
N ALA A 29 -24.27 30.59 20.23
CA ALA A 29 -24.06 29.17 20.33
C ALA A 29 -22.69 28.95 20.99
N LYS A 30 -22.68 28.51 22.25
CA LYS A 30 -21.45 28.28 23.01
C LYS A 30 -20.58 27.32 22.20
N ILE A 31 -19.46 27.84 21.68
CA ILE A 31 -18.50 27.06 20.91
C ILE A 31 -17.99 25.95 21.83
N ARG A 32 -18.37 24.69 21.54
CA ARG A 32 -18.04 23.51 22.38
C ARG A 32 -16.55 23.13 22.31
N ASN A 33 -15.80 23.75 21.41
CA ASN A 33 -14.41 23.41 21.13
C ASN A 33 -13.44 24.28 21.97
N ALA A 34 -12.77 23.65 22.94
CA ALA A 34 -11.94 24.33 23.95
C ALA A 34 -10.79 25.19 23.37
N LYS A 35 -10.36 24.92 22.13
CA LYS A 35 -9.31 25.69 21.45
C LYS A 35 -9.73 27.13 21.14
N TYR A 36 -11.01 27.37 20.87
CA TYR A 36 -11.52 28.68 20.44
C TYR A 36 -12.19 29.46 21.58
N LYS A 37 -12.42 28.80 22.72
CA LYS A 37 -13.07 29.40 23.90
C LYS A 37 -12.21 30.47 24.60
N ARG A 38 -10.89 30.47 24.39
CA ARG A 38 -9.95 31.43 25.00
C ARG A 38 -9.71 32.69 24.16
N LEU A 39 -10.21 32.72 22.93
CA LEU A 39 -10.01 33.85 22.00
C LEU A 39 -11.16 34.86 22.02
N THR A 40 -12.27 34.54 22.69
CA THR A 40 -13.48 35.36 22.69
C THR A 40 -13.80 35.96 24.06
N SER A 41 -12.89 35.85 25.03
CA SER A 41 -13.17 36.35 26.38
C SER A 41 -13.02 37.87 26.49
N ASN A 42 -12.23 38.51 25.63
CA ASN A 42 -12.11 39.97 25.57
C ASN A 42 -12.10 40.41 24.10
N SER A 43 -12.98 41.35 23.75
CA SER A 43 -13.17 42.01 22.44
C SER A 43 -13.95 41.24 21.36
N GLY A 44 -14.83 42.00 20.69
CA GLY A 44 -15.81 41.52 19.71
C GLY A 44 -15.19 40.82 18.52
N PHE A 45 -15.84 39.75 18.08
CA PHE A 45 -15.38 38.89 17.00
C PHE A 45 -15.62 39.58 15.64
N SER A 46 -14.56 40.08 14.99
CA SER A 46 -14.63 40.61 13.62
C SER A 46 -14.07 39.59 12.62
N LEU A 47 -14.89 39.20 11.62
CA LEU A 47 -14.54 38.23 10.59
C LEU A 47 -13.39 38.70 9.66
N LEU A 48 -13.10 40.00 9.66
CA LEU A 48 -12.11 40.65 8.78
C LEU A 48 -10.66 40.44 9.24
N GLU A 49 -10.42 39.98 10.47
CA GLU A 49 -9.08 39.80 11.02
C GLU A 49 -8.35 38.54 10.50
N PHE A 50 -9.06 37.65 9.80
CA PHE A 50 -8.47 36.44 9.19
C PHE A 50 -7.93 36.65 7.76
N VAL A 51 -8.06 37.84 7.18
CA VAL A 51 -7.43 38.16 5.90
C VAL A 51 -6.03 38.72 6.13
N LYS A 52 -5.02 37.85 6.21
CA LYS A 52 -3.63 38.32 6.19
C LYS A 52 -3.28 38.84 4.78
N PRO A 53 -2.79 40.07 4.62
CA PRO A 53 -2.24 40.50 3.34
C PRO A 53 -1.00 39.65 3.05
N LYS A 54 -0.91 39.11 1.83
CA LYS A 54 0.29 38.41 1.36
C LYS A 54 1.41 39.42 1.23
N SER A 55 2.40 39.38 2.12
CA SER A 55 3.65 40.11 1.90
C SER A 55 4.45 39.44 0.78
N ASN A 56 4.92 40.25 -0.16
CA ASN A 56 5.74 39.83 -1.29
C ASN A 56 7.04 39.18 -0.79
N VAL A 57 7.20 37.87 -1.02
CA VAL A 57 8.45 37.14 -0.72
C VAL A 57 9.43 37.35 -1.88
N LYS A 58 10.57 37.95 -1.56
CA LYS A 58 11.73 38.11 -2.46
C LYS A 58 12.25 36.74 -2.91
N ILE A 59 12.43 36.58 -4.22
CA ILE A 59 13.07 35.41 -4.84
C ILE A 59 14.59 35.57 -4.69
N CYS A 60 15.20 34.78 -3.79
CA CYS A 60 16.65 34.65 -3.75
C CYS A 60 17.09 33.47 -4.62
N LYS A 61 17.79 33.77 -5.74
CA LYS A 61 18.43 32.79 -6.61
C LYS A 61 19.65 32.16 -5.89
N GLY A 62 19.57 30.88 -5.55
CA GLY A 62 20.68 30.07 -5.07
C GLY A 62 21.01 28.93 -6.05
N LYS A 63 22.30 28.77 -6.38
CA LYS A 63 22.87 27.84 -7.38
C LYS A 63 22.49 26.36 -7.17
N PRO A 64 22.45 25.53 -8.23
CA PRO A 64 22.03 24.13 -8.13
C PRO A 64 23.11 23.30 -7.41
N LYS A 65 22.75 22.68 -6.28
CA LYS A 65 23.58 21.64 -5.67
C LYS A 65 23.23 20.29 -6.30
N ASN A 66 24.22 19.67 -6.94
CA ASN A 66 24.18 18.34 -7.52
C ASN A 66 23.52 17.33 -6.58
N SER A 67 22.35 16.80 -6.94
CA SER A 67 21.67 15.78 -6.17
C SER A 67 22.31 14.41 -6.41
N LYS A 68 23.35 14.10 -5.63
CA LYS A 68 23.79 12.71 -5.47
C LYS A 68 22.71 11.98 -4.65
N ARG A 69 22.00 11.04 -5.27
CA ARG A 69 21.06 10.13 -4.58
C ARG A 69 21.86 9.12 -3.78
N ILE A 70 22.20 9.47 -2.55
CA ILE A 70 22.69 8.53 -1.54
C ILE A 70 21.49 8.11 -0.71
N VAL A 71 21.21 6.81 -0.69
CA VAL A 71 20.27 6.21 0.26
C VAL A 71 20.97 6.27 1.63
N ASP A 72 20.90 7.43 2.28
CA ASP A 72 21.40 7.59 3.65
C ASP A 72 20.54 6.75 4.60
N VAL A 73 21.08 5.59 4.97
CA VAL A 73 20.52 4.69 5.98
C VAL A 73 20.85 5.19 7.41
N ARG A 74 21.76 6.15 7.56
CA ARG A 74 22.09 6.74 8.86
C ARG A 74 21.22 7.97 9.09
N ILE A 75 20.46 7.92 10.18
CA ILE A 75 19.57 8.97 10.69
C ILE A 75 18.29 9.13 9.85
N ARG A 76 17.35 8.19 10.03
CA ARG A 76 15.93 8.55 9.89
C ARG A 76 15.61 9.45 11.08
N PRO A 77 15.37 10.77 10.95
CA PRO A 77 14.72 11.47 12.04
C PRO A 77 13.39 10.74 12.24
N ALA A 78 13.21 10.15 13.43
CA ALA A 78 11.94 9.54 13.79
C ALA A 78 10.87 10.58 13.46
N PHE A 79 9.98 10.29 12.50
CA PHE A 79 8.89 11.19 12.16
C PHE A 79 8.14 11.46 13.47
N LYS A 80 8.35 12.65 14.05
CA LYS A 80 7.63 13.08 15.24
C LYS A 80 6.16 13.00 14.86
N LYS A 81 5.42 12.07 15.48
CA LYS A 81 4.00 11.88 15.20
C LYS A 81 3.33 13.23 15.43
N ARG A 82 2.89 13.90 14.36
CA ARG A 82 2.20 15.19 14.48
C ARG A 82 0.77 14.92 14.92
N GLY A 83 0.39 15.45 16.08
CA GLY A 83 -0.96 15.38 16.62
C GLY A 83 -0.99 15.03 18.11
N LYS A 84 -2.11 15.29 18.77
CA LYS A 84 -2.35 14.82 20.14
C LYS A 84 -2.58 13.30 20.09
N GLN A 85 -1.70 12.53 20.74
CA GLN A 85 -1.98 11.11 20.99
C GLN A 85 -2.91 11.05 22.21
N ARG A 86 -4.05 10.39 22.09
CA ARG A 86 -4.87 10.10 23.27
C ARG A 86 -4.04 9.18 24.17
N GLU A 87 -3.72 9.63 25.38
CA GLU A 87 -2.98 8.83 26.37
C GLU A 87 -3.72 7.52 26.66
N ASN A 88 -5.07 7.56 26.64
CA ASN A 88 -5.96 6.41 26.83
C ASN A 88 -6.67 5.99 25.53
N GLY A 89 -6.03 6.14 24.37
CA GLY A 89 -6.56 5.59 23.13
C GLY A 89 -6.44 4.07 23.12
N HIS A 90 -7.55 3.33 23.00
CA HIS A 90 -7.49 1.88 22.85
C HIS A 90 -6.50 1.47 21.76
N LYS A 91 -5.58 0.54 22.10
CA LYS A 91 -4.64 -0.03 21.14
C LYS A 91 -5.41 -0.61 19.96
N LYS A 92 -5.00 -0.30 18.73
CA LYS A 92 -5.64 -0.85 17.52
C LYS A 92 -5.58 -2.38 17.57
N LYS A 93 -6.74 -3.03 17.62
CA LYS A 93 -6.83 -4.50 17.58
C LYS A 93 -6.24 -5.01 16.26
N ILE A 94 -5.27 -5.92 16.36
CA ILE A 94 -4.60 -6.51 15.19
C ILE A 94 -5.50 -7.61 14.62
N ASN A 95 -5.68 -7.62 13.30
CA ASN A 95 -6.48 -8.65 12.59
C ASN A 95 -5.81 -10.04 12.66
N ARG A 96 -6.59 -11.14 12.54
CA ARG A 96 -6.10 -12.54 12.56
C ARG A 96 -4.92 -12.77 11.61
N LEU A 97 -5.07 -12.41 10.33
CA LEU A 97 -3.98 -12.52 9.33
C LEU A 97 -2.72 -11.75 9.74
N LYS A 98 -2.85 -10.54 10.29
CA LYS A 98 -1.70 -9.78 10.76
C LYS A 98 -1.07 -10.38 12.00
N LYS A 99 -1.84 -11.02 12.89
CA LYS A 99 -1.31 -11.79 14.02
C LYS A 99 -0.51 -13.00 13.52
N SER A 100 -1.04 -13.73 12.54
CA SER A 100 -0.35 -14.86 11.89
C SER A 100 1.00 -14.42 11.30
N ILE A 101 1.02 -13.35 10.50
CA ILE A 101 2.26 -12.80 9.93
C ILE A 101 3.27 -12.41 11.01
N LEU A 102 2.83 -11.74 12.07
CA LEU A 102 3.73 -11.32 13.16
C LEU A 102 4.30 -12.51 13.93
N ARG A 103 3.47 -13.52 14.22
CA ARG A 103 3.90 -14.77 14.88
C ARG A 103 4.92 -15.51 14.01
N TYR A 104 4.64 -15.68 12.73
CA TYR A 104 5.57 -16.30 11.79
C TYR A 104 6.93 -15.57 11.75
N ARG A 105 6.92 -14.23 11.69
CA ARG A 105 8.16 -13.42 11.71
C ARG A 105 8.93 -13.49 13.02
N GLN A 106 8.26 -13.80 14.12
CA GLN A 106 8.92 -14.01 15.41
C GLN A 106 9.60 -15.38 15.43
N ILE A 107 8.84 -16.43 15.12
CA ILE A 107 9.35 -17.81 15.02
C ILE A 107 10.54 -17.89 14.06
N LYS A 108 10.43 -17.26 12.88
CA LYS A 108 11.51 -17.24 11.90
C LYS A 108 12.78 -16.56 12.43
N ARG A 109 12.67 -15.51 13.24
CA ARG A 109 13.83 -14.85 13.86
C ARG A 109 14.45 -15.73 14.92
N GLU A 110 13.65 -16.37 15.76
CA GLU A 110 14.12 -17.31 16.78
C GLU A 110 14.86 -18.50 16.14
N GLN A 111 14.31 -19.08 15.06
CA GLN A 111 14.97 -20.14 14.29
C GLN A 111 16.28 -19.68 13.64
N GLN A 112 16.39 -18.41 13.22
CA GLN A 112 17.63 -17.88 12.67
C GLN A 112 18.70 -17.76 13.76
N ILE A 113 18.33 -17.24 14.94
CA ILE A 113 19.23 -17.14 16.10
C ILE A 113 19.75 -18.53 16.48
N VAL A 114 18.87 -19.52 16.63
CA VAL A 114 19.25 -20.91 16.96
C VAL A 114 20.17 -21.51 15.90
N LYS A 115 19.93 -21.23 14.61
CA LYS A 115 20.80 -21.70 13.53
C LYS A 115 22.19 -21.07 13.57
N GLU A 116 22.26 -19.78 13.87
CA GLU A 116 23.54 -19.06 14.03
C GLU A 116 24.30 -19.58 15.26
N GLU A 117 23.61 -19.84 16.38
CA GLU A 117 24.19 -20.46 17.58
C GLU A 117 24.79 -21.84 17.27
N LEU A 118 24.02 -22.72 16.60
CA LEU A 118 24.51 -24.04 16.18
C LEU A 118 25.70 -23.95 15.20
N GLN A 119 25.70 -22.97 14.28
CA GLN A 119 26.83 -22.76 13.39
C GLN A 119 28.08 -22.34 14.15
N ASN A 120 27.95 -21.43 15.13
CA ASN A 120 29.06 -21.01 15.98
C ASN A 120 29.57 -22.17 16.84
N GLU A 121 28.68 -23.03 17.36
CA GLU A 121 29.06 -24.24 18.09
C GLU A 121 29.84 -25.21 17.19
N ILE A 122 29.38 -25.45 15.97
CA ILE A 122 30.10 -26.30 15.01
C ILE A 122 31.46 -25.68 14.64
N GLU A 123 31.54 -24.37 14.43
CA GLU A 123 32.80 -23.67 14.12
C GLU A 123 33.79 -23.75 15.28
N THR A 124 33.34 -23.59 16.52
CA THR A 124 34.19 -23.74 17.71
C THR A 124 34.65 -25.18 17.91
N GLN A 125 33.78 -26.18 17.68
CA GLN A 125 34.15 -27.59 17.70
C GLN A 125 35.19 -27.93 16.62
N ILE A 126 34.99 -27.46 15.39
CA ILE A 126 35.97 -27.62 14.30
C ILE A 126 37.29 -26.93 14.65
N SER A 127 37.26 -25.71 15.20
CA SER A 127 38.48 -25.01 15.63
C SER A 127 39.25 -25.79 16.69
N ASN A 128 38.55 -26.35 17.69
CA ASN A 128 39.18 -27.16 18.74
C ASN A 128 39.72 -28.49 18.21
N GLN A 129 39.03 -29.11 17.24
CA GLN A 129 39.49 -30.32 16.54
C GLN A 129 40.68 -30.04 15.61
N LEU A 130 40.72 -28.89 14.93
CA LEU A 130 41.87 -28.46 14.12
C LEU A 130 43.07 -28.07 14.96
N GLN A 131 42.87 -27.61 16.20
CA GLN A 131 43.95 -27.34 17.15
C GLN A 131 44.59 -28.63 17.68
N THR A 132 43.87 -29.77 17.63
CA THR A 132 44.36 -31.09 18.05
C THR A 132 44.82 -31.98 16.89
N LEU A 133 44.46 -31.67 15.65
CA LEU A 133 44.75 -32.48 14.45
C LEU A 133 45.45 -31.67 13.35
N THR A 134 46.78 -31.71 13.42
CA THR A 134 47.68 -32.04 12.29
C THR A 134 48.10 -30.98 11.26
N ILE A 135 49.41 -31.00 11.00
CA ILE A 135 50.05 -31.07 9.67
C ILE A 135 49.14 -31.72 8.59
N ALA A 136 49.22 -31.21 7.37
CA ALA A 136 48.74 -31.77 6.09
C ALA A 136 47.23 -31.73 5.76
N SER A 137 46.95 -30.85 4.79
CA SER A 137 46.27 -31.11 3.51
C SER A 137 44.80 -31.56 3.48
N GLY A 138 43.95 -30.63 3.01
CA GLY A 138 43.26 -30.78 1.71
C GLY A 138 41.79 -31.26 1.68
N CYS A 139 40.90 -30.29 1.32
CA CYS A 139 39.58 -30.41 0.66
C CYS A 139 38.47 -31.20 1.40
N ASN A 140 37.16 -31.04 1.18
CA ASN A 140 36.33 -30.24 0.28
C ASN A 140 34.93 -30.19 0.96
N LYS A 141 34.24 -29.04 1.04
CA LYS A 141 32.88 -28.97 1.62
C LYS A 141 31.84 -29.04 0.50
N GLN A 142 31.23 -30.21 0.32
CA GLN A 142 29.96 -30.35 -0.38
C GLN A 142 28.82 -30.40 0.65
N SER A 143 27.88 -29.48 0.54
CA SER A 143 26.65 -29.45 1.33
C SER A 143 25.45 -29.42 0.39
N GLU A 144 25.10 -30.59 -0.15
CA GLU A 144 23.90 -30.81 -0.96
C GLU A 144 22.92 -31.75 -0.24
N VAL A 145 22.01 -31.24 0.59
CA VAL A 145 20.89 -32.06 1.10
C VAL A 145 19.57 -31.28 1.25
N SER A 146 19.37 -30.23 0.44
CA SER A 146 18.04 -29.58 0.34
C SER A 146 17.67 -29.13 -1.09
N GLY A 147 18.41 -29.64 -2.09
CA GLY A 147 18.59 -29.01 -3.39
C GLY A 147 17.67 -29.46 -4.54
N ILE A 148 16.58 -30.18 -4.29
CA ILE A 148 15.66 -30.62 -5.36
C ILE A 148 14.23 -30.13 -5.05
N LYS A 149 14.09 -28.83 -4.79
CA LYS A 149 12.78 -28.16 -4.78
C LYS A 149 12.78 -27.10 -5.89
N ASN A 150 12.35 -27.55 -7.07
CA ASN A 150 11.89 -26.84 -8.26
C ASN A 150 12.81 -25.73 -8.81
N ARG A 151 13.55 -26.03 -9.89
CA ARG A 151 14.37 -25.07 -10.68
C ARG A 151 13.65 -23.75 -11.03
N ILE A 152 12.32 -23.76 -11.14
CA ILE A 152 11.51 -22.59 -11.53
C ILE A 152 11.25 -21.64 -10.35
N HIS A 153 11.11 -22.18 -9.13
CA HIS A 153 10.64 -21.42 -7.98
C HIS A 153 11.78 -21.00 -7.06
N SER A 154 11.71 -19.78 -6.57
CA SER A 154 12.69 -19.20 -5.67
C SER A 154 12.01 -18.32 -4.63
N ASN A 155 12.78 -17.79 -3.67
CA ASN A 155 12.24 -16.81 -2.72
C ASN A 155 11.72 -15.52 -3.40
N ARG A 156 12.15 -15.23 -4.64
CA ARG A 156 11.69 -14.08 -5.43
C ARG A 156 10.54 -14.44 -6.38
N PHE A 157 10.27 -15.73 -6.58
CA PHE A 157 9.23 -16.25 -7.45
C PHE A 157 8.61 -17.51 -6.83
N ARG A 158 7.54 -17.31 -6.08
CA ARG A 158 6.87 -18.33 -5.26
C ARG A 158 6.12 -19.38 -6.05
N GLU A 159 5.79 -20.49 -5.39
CA GLU A 159 5.03 -21.62 -5.97
C GLU A 159 3.59 -21.25 -6.35
N TYR A 160 3.03 -20.20 -5.74
CA TYR A 160 1.69 -19.73 -6.12
C TYR A 160 1.66 -18.97 -7.45
N CYS A 161 2.80 -18.67 -8.09
CA CYS A 161 2.79 -17.93 -9.35
C CYS A 161 2.39 -18.86 -10.50
N GLU A 162 1.52 -18.41 -11.39
CA GLU A 162 0.94 -19.22 -12.48
C GLU A 162 1.31 -18.70 -13.89
N ASN A 163 2.17 -17.68 -13.98
CA ASN A 163 2.62 -17.13 -15.24
C ASN A 163 4.08 -16.66 -15.13
N CYS A 164 4.81 -16.68 -16.26
CA CYS A 164 6.16 -16.15 -16.33
C CYS A 164 6.17 -14.61 -16.24
N THR A 165 7.27 -14.06 -15.73
CA THR A 165 7.55 -12.62 -15.77
C THR A 165 8.17 -12.25 -17.12
N THR A 166 7.35 -11.94 -18.12
CA THR A 166 7.82 -11.49 -19.44
C THR A 166 7.99 -9.97 -19.48
N PRO A 167 8.98 -9.45 -20.23
CA PRO A 167 9.23 -8.00 -20.28
C PRO A 167 8.08 -7.22 -20.91
N VAL A 168 7.35 -7.87 -21.84
CA VAL A 168 6.16 -7.30 -22.49
C VAL A 168 5.04 -7.11 -21.46
N LEU A 169 4.72 -8.14 -20.69
CA LEU A 169 3.71 -8.07 -19.63
C LEU A 169 4.12 -7.08 -18.53
N GLU A 170 5.40 -7.02 -18.19
CA GLU A 170 5.95 -6.06 -17.24
C GLU A 170 5.70 -4.62 -17.69
N LYS A 171 6.07 -4.28 -18.93
CA LYS A 171 5.89 -2.94 -19.52
C LYS A 171 4.43 -2.49 -19.48
N TYR A 172 3.49 -3.32 -19.95
CA TYR A 172 2.08 -2.96 -19.99
C TYR A 172 1.47 -2.84 -18.58
N THR A 173 1.81 -3.76 -17.67
CA THR A 173 1.32 -3.72 -16.29
C THR A 173 1.86 -2.51 -15.54
N GLU A 174 3.13 -2.14 -15.75
CA GLU A 174 3.70 -0.92 -15.20
C GLU A 174 2.97 0.32 -15.71
N HIS A 175 2.74 0.39 -17.03
CA HIS A 175 2.02 1.51 -17.65
C HIS A 175 0.61 1.68 -17.05
N LEU A 176 -0.15 0.59 -16.96
CA LEU A 176 -1.48 0.57 -16.34
C LEU A 176 -1.44 1.12 -14.91
N LEU A 177 -0.54 0.59 -14.06
CA LEU A 177 -0.45 1.00 -12.65
C LEU A 177 -0.06 2.47 -12.48
N ARG A 178 0.88 2.98 -13.31
CA ARG A 178 1.30 4.39 -13.27
C ARG A 178 0.15 5.32 -13.65
N GLU A 179 -0.57 5.01 -14.73
CA GLU A 179 -1.69 5.85 -15.18
C GLU A 179 -2.89 5.78 -14.20
N LEU A 180 -3.22 4.60 -13.67
CA LEU A 180 -4.23 4.47 -12.60
C LEU A 180 -3.88 5.32 -11.38
N ASN A 181 -2.62 5.31 -10.95
CA ASN A 181 -2.15 6.14 -9.86
C ASN A 181 -2.23 7.63 -10.19
N ARG A 182 -1.89 8.02 -11.41
CA ARG A 182 -2.02 9.40 -11.90
C ARG A 182 -3.48 9.87 -11.90
N PHE A 183 -4.41 9.08 -12.41
CA PHE A 183 -5.85 9.40 -12.39
C PHE A 183 -6.38 9.52 -10.96
N GLN A 184 -6.01 8.57 -10.09
CA GLN A 184 -6.42 8.60 -8.70
C GLN A 184 -5.88 9.85 -8.01
N ARG A 185 -4.60 10.20 -8.17
CA ARG A 185 -4.02 11.43 -7.60
C ARG A 185 -4.70 12.70 -8.08
N ARG A 186 -5.02 12.79 -9.38
CA ARG A 186 -5.79 13.92 -9.95
C ARG A 186 -7.18 14.04 -9.32
N ALA A 187 -7.92 12.93 -9.23
CA ALA A 187 -9.24 12.91 -8.60
C ALA A 187 -9.17 13.31 -7.11
N TYR A 188 -8.15 12.84 -6.39
CA TYR A 188 -7.92 13.21 -4.98
C TYR A 188 -7.60 14.70 -4.80
N ALA A 189 -6.85 15.30 -5.73
CA ALA A 189 -6.53 16.72 -5.71
C ALA A 189 -7.76 17.60 -5.99
N GLN A 190 -8.66 17.13 -6.86
CA GLN A 190 -9.92 17.82 -7.16
C GLN A 190 -10.94 17.67 -6.02
N ASN A 191 -11.27 16.44 -5.63
CA ASN A 191 -12.31 16.15 -4.65
C ASN A 191 -11.98 14.88 -3.85
N GLN A 192 -11.43 15.04 -2.65
CA GLN A 192 -11.02 13.92 -1.82
C GLN A 192 -12.17 12.98 -1.43
N ILE A 193 -13.39 13.50 -1.19
CA ILE A 193 -14.55 12.69 -0.80
C ILE A 193 -14.97 11.78 -1.95
N LYS A 194 -15.19 12.35 -3.14
CA LYS A 194 -15.55 11.61 -4.35
C LYS A 194 -14.47 10.60 -4.74
N ALA A 195 -13.19 10.98 -4.65
CA ALA A 195 -12.07 10.10 -4.96
C ALA A 195 -11.95 8.88 -4.01
N LYS A 196 -12.38 9.02 -2.74
CA LYS A 196 -12.43 7.88 -1.82
C LYS A 196 -13.57 6.91 -2.14
N ALA A 197 -14.72 7.43 -2.57
CA ALA A 197 -15.88 6.64 -2.98
C ALA A 197 -15.61 5.90 -4.31
N HIS A 198 -15.05 6.61 -5.30
CA HIS A 198 -14.71 6.08 -6.62
C HIS A 198 -13.20 5.88 -6.76
N ARG A 199 -12.66 5.02 -5.90
CA ARG A 199 -11.26 4.58 -5.99
C ARG A 199 -11.09 3.66 -7.20
N ARG A 200 -10.02 3.87 -7.98
CA ARG A 200 -9.72 3.10 -9.20
C ARG A 200 -9.02 1.79 -8.92
N PHE A 201 -8.21 1.74 -7.86
CA PHE A 201 -7.58 0.52 -7.37
C PHE A 201 -7.48 0.51 -5.85
N VAL A 202 -7.28 -0.69 -5.29
CA VAL A 202 -7.05 -0.96 -3.87
C VAL A 202 -5.75 -1.71 -3.66
N VAL A 203 -5.21 -1.65 -2.45
CA VAL A 203 -3.90 -2.20 -2.14
C VAL A 203 -3.95 -3.08 -0.90
N GLY A 204 -3.45 -4.30 -1.02
CA GLY A 204 -3.32 -5.29 0.03
C GLY A 204 -4.40 -6.37 0.00
N PHE A 205 -4.03 -7.58 0.42
CA PHE A 205 -4.88 -8.76 0.34
C PHE A 205 -6.27 -8.57 0.93
N ARG A 206 -6.37 -7.92 2.10
CA ARG A 206 -7.66 -7.70 2.76
C ARG A 206 -8.57 -6.77 1.95
N GLU A 207 -8.02 -5.69 1.39
CA GLU A 207 -8.85 -4.78 0.60
C GLU A 207 -9.31 -5.44 -0.69
N VAL A 208 -8.41 -6.17 -1.36
CA VAL A 208 -8.71 -6.91 -2.58
C VAL A 208 -9.78 -7.97 -2.32
N HIS A 209 -9.60 -8.79 -1.29
CA HIS A 209 -10.57 -9.81 -0.89
C HIS A 209 -11.96 -9.20 -0.62
N ASN A 210 -12.03 -8.09 0.13
CA ASN A 210 -13.31 -7.42 0.39
C ASN A 210 -14.01 -6.94 -0.89
N PHE A 211 -13.26 -6.52 -1.90
CA PHE A 211 -13.83 -6.07 -3.17
C PHE A 211 -14.15 -7.21 -4.13
N LEU A 212 -13.44 -8.33 -4.02
CA LEU A 212 -13.80 -9.57 -4.70
C LEU A 212 -15.13 -10.10 -4.18
N SER A 213 -15.40 -10.01 -2.86
CA SER A 213 -16.69 -10.38 -2.29
C SER A 213 -17.88 -9.55 -2.81
N VAL A 214 -17.64 -8.38 -3.40
CA VAL A 214 -18.67 -7.50 -3.99
C VAL A 214 -18.57 -7.48 -5.52
N ASN A 215 -17.80 -8.41 -6.13
CA ASN A 215 -17.62 -8.57 -7.57
C ASN A 215 -17.24 -7.26 -8.31
N LYS A 216 -16.48 -6.38 -7.65
CA LYS A 216 -16.08 -5.08 -8.22
C LYS A 216 -14.68 -5.10 -8.85
N VAL A 217 -13.88 -6.13 -8.55
CA VAL A 217 -12.50 -6.22 -9.04
C VAL A 217 -12.50 -6.73 -10.48
N LYS A 218 -11.74 -6.06 -11.34
CA LYS A 218 -11.60 -6.41 -12.76
C LYS A 218 -10.25 -7.05 -13.10
N LEU A 219 -9.23 -6.80 -12.27
CA LEU A 219 -7.88 -7.37 -12.41
C LEU A 219 -7.24 -7.48 -11.03
N VAL A 220 -6.59 -8.60 -10.76
CA VAL A 220 -5.78 -8.81 -9.55
C VAL A 220 -4.31 -8.92 -9.94
N ILE A 221 -3.45 -8.15 -9.26
CA ILE A 221 -2.00 -8.23 -9.41
C ILE A 221 -1.42 -8.65 -8.07
N ILE A 222 -0.78 -9.82 -8.02
CA ILE A 222 -0.14 -10.37 -6.81
C ILE A 222 1.37 -10.31 -7.01
N ALA A 223 2.08 -9.88 -5.97
CA ALA A 223 3.53 -9.85 -6.00
C ALA A 223 4.12 -11.26 -6.06
N THR A 224 5.28 -11.45 -6.67
CA THR A 224 5.91 -12.78 -6.83
C THR A 224 6.64 -13.28 -5.57
N ASP A 225 6.96 -12.38 -4.63
CA ASP A 225 7.82 -12.63 -3.45
C ASP A 225 7.08 -12.43 -2.10
N CYS A 226 5.81 -12.85 -2.00
CA CYS A 226 5.09 -12.78 -0.72
C CYS A 226 5.77 -13.64 0.36
N GLU A 227 5.61 -13.22 1.62
CA GLU A 227 6.19 -13.94 2.76
C GLU A 227 5.48 -15.27 2.96
N ARG A 228 6.25 -16.35 3.21
CA ARG A 228 5.71 -17.64 3.68
C ARG A 228 5.01 -17.38 5.00
N CYS A 229 3.76 -17.79 5.14
CA CYS A 229 3.09 -17.79 6.43
C CYS A 229 2.14 -18.98 6.43
N GLU A 230 2.69 -20.13 6.77
CA GLU A 230 1.99 -21.41 6.87
C GLU A 230 1.16 -21.45 8.17
N GLY A 231 -0.04 -22.04 8.11
CA GLY A 231 -0.99 -22.16 9.22
C GLY A 231 -2.38 -21.54 8.95
N GLU A 232 -3.35 -21.82 9.83
CA GLU A 232 -4.73 -21.30 9.71
C GLU A 232 -4.76 -19.76 9.69
N ALA A 233 -5.44 -19.18 8.70
CA ALA A 233 -5.46 -17.77 8.35
C ALA A 233 -4.10 -17.18 7.94
N GLY A 234 -3.25 -18.01 7.34
CA GLY A 234 -1.95 -17.64 6.76
C GLY A 234 -2.05 -16.83 5.47
N LEU A 235 -0.91 -16.31 5.00
CA LEU A 235 -0.89 -15.59 3.70
C LEU A 235 -1.16 -16.54 2.54
N ASP A 236 -0.59 -17.73 2.58
CA ASP A 236 -0.71 -18.71 1.51
C ASP A 236 -2.16 -19.18 1.34
N GLU A 237 -2.88 -19.43 2.45
CA GLU A 237 -4.32 -19.71 2.43
C GLU A 237 -5.12 -18.55 1.82
N THR A 238 -4.80 -17.29 2.18
CA THR A 238 -5.51 -16.15 1.58
C THR A 238 -5.23 -15.95 0.10
N ILE A 239 -4.04 -16.32 -0.38
CA ILE A 239 -3.71 -16.29 -1.80
C ILE A 239 -4.52 -17.36 -2.52
N SER A 240 -4.58 -18.58 -1.98
CA SER A 240 -5.41 -19.66 -2.53
C SER A 240 -6.89 -19.30 -2.56
N ALA A 241 -7.42 -18.69 -1.50
CA ALA A 241 -8.81 -18.21 -1.46
C ALA A 241 -9.08 -17.10 -2.49
N ILE A 242 -8.14 -16.17 -2.69
CA ILE A 242 -8.29 -15.14 -3.73
C ILE A 242 -8.26 -15.76 -5.12
N LYS A 243 -7.40 -16.76 -5.34
CA LYS A 243 -7.32 -17.49 -6.62
C LYS A 243 -8.65 -18.18 -6.95
N SER A 244 -9.22 -18.93 -6.01
CA SER A 244 -10.50 -19.62 -6.25
C SER A 244 -11.61 -18.62 -6.60
N ILE A 245 -11.75 -17.55 -5.82
CA ILE A 245 -12.76 -16.51 -6.08
C ILE A 245 -12.55 -15.85 -7.46
N CYS A 246 -11.30 -15.60 -7.86
CA CYS A 246 -11.01 -15.02 -9.17
C CYS A 246 -11.29 -15.99 -10.31
N GLN A 247 -11.05 -17.30 -10.12
CA GLN A 247 -11.40 -18.33 -11.10
C GLN A 247 -12.92 -18.38 -11.30
N ASP A 248 -13.69 -18.39 -10.21
CA ASP A 248 -15.15 -18.39 -10.23
C ASP A 248 -15.71 -17.15 -10.95
N GLN A 249 -15.13 -15.98 -10.69
CA GLN A 249 -15.55 -14.70 -11.28
C GLN A 249 -14.93 -14.43 -12.67
N LYS A 250 -14.06 -15.33 -13.17
CA LYS A 250 -13.27 -15.14 -14.41
C LYS A 250 -12.44 -13.85 -14.43
N VAL A 251 -11.92 -13.45 -13.27
CA VAL A 251 -11.07 -12.26 -13.12
C VAL A 251 -9.60 -12.65 -13.37
N PRO A 252 -8.88 -11.99 -14.29
CA PRO A 252 -7.47 -12.29 -14.54
C PRO A 252 -6.60 -11.97 -13.32
N ILE A 253 -5.65 -12.87 -13.05
CA ILE A 253 -4.61 -12.72 -12.02
C ILE A 253 -3.25 -12.65 -12.71
N VAL A 254 -2.48 -11.62 -12.39
CA VAL A 254 -1.13 -11.37 -12.92
C VAL A 254 -0.10 -11.49 -11.80
N PHE A 255 0.90 -12.34 -12.01
CA PHE A 255 2.11 -12.45 -11.18
C PHE A 255 3.29 -11.88 -11.97
N ILE A 256 3.82 -10.72 -11.57
CA ILE A 256 4.87 -10.06 -12.37
C ILE A 256 5.92 -9.36 -11.50
N PHE A 257 5.49 -8.44 -10.63
CA PHE A 257 6.38 -7.58 -9.86
C PHE A 257 6.67 -8.13 -8.47
N GLN A 258 7.84 -7.78 -7.94
CA GLN A 258 8.13 -7.93 -6.52
C GLN A 258 7.45 -6.85 -5.67
N ARG A 259 7.29 -7.10 -4.38
CA ARG A 259 6.61 -6.21 -3.44
C ARG A 259 7.19 -4.80 -3.37
N ARG A 260 8.51 -4.70 -3.55
CA ARG A 260 9.23 -3.41 -3.58
C ARG A 260 9.04 -2.67 -4.91
N GLN A 261 8.97 -3.40 -6.03
CA GLN A 261 8.72 -2.82 -7.35
C GLN A 261 7.30 -2.24 -7.42
N LEU A 262 6.29 -2.96 -6.93
CA LEU A 262 4.92 -2.44 -6.83
C LEU A 262 4.84 -1.15 -6.01
N ALA A 263 5.54 -1.09 -4.88
CA ALA A 263 5.60 0.11 -4.06
C ALA A 263 6.26 1.28 -4.78
N TYR A 264 7.33 1.02 -5.54
CA TYR A 264 8.03 2.02 -6.34
C TYR A 264 7.14 2.60 -7.44
N ILE A 265 6.48 1.74 -8.23
CA ILE A 265 5.56 2.13 -9.32
C ILE A 265 4.44 3.03 -8.81
N LEU A 266 3.88 2.71 -7.63
CA LEU A 266 2.79 3.47 -7.02
C LEU A 266 3.23 4.66 -6.16
N TYR A 267 4.54 4.95 -6.07
CA TYR A 267 5.13 5.97 -5.19
C TYR A 267 4.70 5.81 -3.72
N LYS A 268 4.62 4.57 -3.23
CA LYS A 268 4.29 4.24 -1.84
C LYS A 268 5.55 3.85 -1.07
N LYS A 269 5.58 4.20 0.22
CA LYS A 269 6.73 3.89 1.10
C LYS A 269 6.72 2.46 1.63
N ALA A 270 5.53 1.87 1.80
CA ALA A 270 5.37 0.52 2.30
C ALA A 270 5.39 -0.46 1.12
N SER A 271 5.97 -1.63 1.33
CA SER A 271 5.90 -2.74 0.37
C SER A 271 4.45 -3.15 0.12
N ILE A 272 4.17 -3.55 -1.12
CA ILE A 272 2.81 -3.86 -1.58
C ILE A 272 2.79 -5.31 -2.04
N SER A 273 1.89 -6.12 -1.48
CA SER A 273 1.80 -7.55 -1.85
C SER A 273 0.73 -7.86 -2.89
N CYS A 274 -0.35 -7.09 -2.92
CA CYS A 274 -1.49 -7.36 -3.78
C CYS A 274 -2.16 -6.05 -4.17
N ILE A 275 -2.64 -5.94 -5.40
CA ILE A 275 -3.36 -4.80 -5.94
C ILE A 275 -4.60 -5.34 -6.63
N GLY A 276 -5.75 -4.72 -6.36
CA GLY A 276 -7.00 -4.99 -7.07
C GLY A 276 -7.38 -3.76 -7.88
N VAL A 277 -7.45 -3.89 -9.19
CA VAL A 277 -7.97 -2.84 -10.07
C VAL A 277 -9.49 -2.94 -10.08
N LEU A 278 -10.15 -1.86 -9.70
CA LEU A 278 -11.60 -1.75 -9.67
C LEU A 278 -12.11 -1.14 -10.98
N ASP A 279 -11.46 -0.07 -11.43
CA ASP A 279 -11.84 0.67 -12.63
C ASP A 279 -10.61 1.03 -13.47
N TYR A 280 -10.55 0.49 -14.70
CA TYR A 280 -9.51 0.77 -15.70
C TYR A 280 -9.99 1.73 -16.80
N ASP A 281 -11.04 2.51 -16.54
CA ASP A 281 -11.59 3.42 -17.55
C ASP A 281 -10.55 4.48 -17.99
N GLY A 282 -10.38 4.60 -19.31
CA GLY A 282 -9.29 5.35 -19.95
C GLY A 282 -8.03 4.53 -20.26
N LEU A 283 -7.99 3.23 -19.95
CA LEU A 283 -6.86 2.31 -20.21
C LEU A 283 -7.35 0.95 -20.74
N ARG A 284 -8.42 0.96 -21.56
CA ARG A 284 -9.03 -0.28 -22.08
C ARG A 284 -8.08 -1.03 -23.00
N ASP A 285 -7.37 -0.31 -23.86
CA ASP A 285 -6.42 -0.89 -24.83
C ASP A 285 -5.25 -1.57 -24.08
N THR A 286 -4.65 -0.87 -23.12
CA THR A 286 -3.61 -1.44 -22.25
C THR A 286 -4.10 -2.67 -21.49
N PHE A 287 -5.37 -2.68 -21.05
CA PHE A 287 -5.94 -3.85 -20.38
C PHE A 287 -6.07 -5.06 -21.32
N GLN A 288 -6.44 -4.83 -22.58
CA GLN A 288 -6.47 -5.88 -23.60
C GLN A 288 -5.07 -6.41 -23.90
N GLU A 289 -4.09 -5.53 -24.05
CA GLU A 289 -2.67 -5.90 -24.23
C GLU A 289 -2.14 -6.74 -23.07
N ILE A 290 -2.46 -6.37 -21.83
CA ILE A 290 -2.12 -7.15 -20.63
C ILE A 290 -2.75 -8.54 -20.68
N THR A 291 -4.02 -8.63 -21.09
CA THR A 291 -4.74 -9.91 -21.14
C THR A 291 -4.14 -10.84 -22.19
N ALA A 292 -3.80 -10.32 -23.37
CA ALA A 292 -3.11 -11.07 -24.42
C ALA A 292 -1.72 -11.55 -23.93
N ALA A 293 -0.89 -10.64 -23.43
CA ALA A 293 0.44 -10.97 -22.92
C ALA A 293 0.41 -11.94 -21.72
N LEU A 294 -0.64 -11.88 -20.90
CA LEU A 294 -0.83 -12.82 -19.79
C LEU A 294 -1.10 -14.24 -20.29
N ASN A 295 -1.90 -14.41 -21.33
CA ASN A 295 -2.18 -15.72 -21.91
C ASN A 295 -0.90 -16.36 -22.45
N ASP A 296 -0.06 -15.58 -23.13
CA ASP A 296 1.23 -16.06 -23.63
C ASP A 296 2.19 -16.41 -22.49
N ALA A 297 2.25 -15.58 -21.44
CA ALA A 297 3.06 -15.83 -20.26
C ALA A 297 2.61 -17.07 -19.46
N ARG A 298 1.31 -17.40 -19.46
CA ARG A 298 0.76 -18.62 -18.87
C ARG A 298 1.14 -19.87 -19.66
N LYS A 299 1.04 -19.81 -21.00
CA LYS A 299 1.49 -20.91 -21.88
C LYS A 299 2.97 -21.21 -21.69
N GLN A 300 3.81 -20.16 -21.67
CA GLN A 300 5.25 -20.32 -21.42
C GLN A 300 5.53 -20.97 -20.05
N TYR A 301 4.77 -20.59 -19.02
CA TYR A 301 4.91 -21.16 -17.70
C TYR A 301 4.53 -22.65 -17.64
N GLN A 302 3.46 -23.04 -18.32
CA GLN A 302 3.05 -24.45 -18.42
C GLN A 302 4.12 -25.30 -19.10
N LEU A 303 4.67 -24.83 -20.23
CA LEU A 303 5.78 -25.51 -20.92
C LEU A 303 7.02 -25.66 -20.03
N LEU A 304 7.34 -24.64 -19.22
CA LEU A 304 8.45 -24.74 -18.27
C LEU A 304 8.20 -25.79 -17.19
N ILE A 305 6.97 -25.90 -16.66
CA ILE A 305 6.63 -26.93 -15.68
C ILE A 305 6.76 -28.32 -16.30
N GLU A 306 6.20 -28.52 -17.49
CA GLU A 306 6.25 -29.80 -18.22
C GLU A 306 7.70 -30.25 -18.45
N ASN A 307 8.56 -29.35 -18.93
CA ASN A 307 9.98 -29.64 -19.15
C ASN A 307 10.73 -30.01 -17.87
N ASN A 308 10.37 -29.42 -16.72
CA ASN A 308 11.02 -29.75 -15.45
C ASN A 308 10.55 -31.10 -14.90
N ASN A 309 9.29 -31.48 -15.12
CA ASN A 309 8.76 -32.78 -14.71
C ASN A 309 9.36 -33.94 -15.53
N ILE A 310 9.81 -33.70 -16.76
CA ILE A 310 10.47 -34.71 -17.62
C ILE A 310 11.93 -34.94 -17.20
N GLN A 311 12.58 -33.96 -16.56
CA GLN A 311 13.99 -34.03 -16.14
C GLN A 311 14.20 -34.59 -14.73
N SER A 312 13.12 -34.78 -13.96
CA SER A 312 13.11 -35.33 -12.59
C SER A 312 12.67 -36.78 -12.58
#